data_AF-A0ABD0YUW9-F1
#
_entry.id   AF-A0ABD0YUW9-F1
#
_cell.length_a   1.000
_cell.length_b   1.000
_cell.length_c   1.000
_cell.angle_alpha   90.00
_cell.angle_beta   90.00
_cell.angle_gamma   90.00
#
_symmetry.space_group_name_H-M   'P 1'
#
loop_
_entity.id
_entity.type
_entity.pdbx_description
1 polymer ?
#
loop_
_entity_poly.entity_id
_entity_poly.type
_entity_poly.pdbx_seq_one_letter_code
_entity_poly.pdbx_strand_id
1 'polypeptide(L)'
;MGKRYYCDYCQRSFIDDLDSRKKHLRGTIHENQRRIHYKSCRDLRTLISEERSKEECRKFLMTGNCNFGEQCYFSHYSKLELQQLEYQADEEERLKNEKRISMTVEEWLEKRRKKMAKISEKELIGPDYPFPLEAINSLPPSLRPITVEQIINTTFSEWG
;
A
#
# COMPACT_ATOMS: atom_id res chain seq x y z
N MET A 1 -28.66 -23.17 -10.94
CA MET A 1 -27.30 -22.93 -10.40
C MET A 1 -27.31 -21.59 -9.68
N GLY A 2 -27.43 -21.56 -8.35
CA GLY A 2 -27.49 -20.31 -7.57
C GLY A 2 -26.14 -19.58 -7.52
N LYS A 3 -26.15 -18.25 -7.33
CA LYS A 3 -24.94 -17.47 -7.07
C LYS A 3 -24.26 -18.00 -5.80
N ARG A 4 -22.93 -18.10 -5.78
CA ARG A 4 -22.14 -18.54 -4.63
C ARG A 4 -21.31 -17.36 -4.14
N TYR A 5 -21.24 -17.20 -2.81
CA TYR A 5 -20.39 -16.21 -2.16
C TYR A 5 -19.09 -16.88 -1.73
N TYR A 6 -17.97 -16.22 -1.99
CA TYR A 6 -16.65 -16.62 -1.53
C TYR A 6 -16.12 -15.58 -0.54
N CYS A 7 -15.58 -16.04 0.59
CA CYS A 7 -14.91 -15.18 1.56
C CYS A 7 -13.40 -15.38 1.48
N ASP A 8 -12.65 -14.34 1.13
CA ASP A 8 -11.18 -14.39 1.03
C ASP A 8 -10.50 -14.70 2.37
N TYR A 9 -11.00 -14.13 3.48
CA TYR A 9 -10.43 -14.36 4.81
C TYR A 9 -10.61 -15.82 5.29
N CYS A 10 -11.76 -16.43 4.99
CA CYS A 10 -12.08 -17.78 5.45
C CYS A 10 -11.79 -18.86 4.41
N GLN A 11 -11.50 -18.47 3.16
CA GLN A 11 -11.28 -19.34 1.99
C GLN A 11 -12.43 -20.35 1.77
N ARG A 12 -13.67 -19.93 2.01
CA ARG A 12 -14.87 -20.79 1.91
C ARG A 12 -15.86 -20.23 0.91
N SER A 13 -16.43 -21.12 0.10
CA SER A 13 -17.56 -20.81 -0.79
C SER A 13 -18.85 -21.43 -0.27
N PHE A 14 -19.94 -20.65 -0.23
CA PHE A 14 -21.27 -21.12 0.14
C PHE A 14 -22.35 -20.48 -0.75
N ILE A 15 -23.60 -20.93 -0.63
CA ILE A 15 -24.72 -20.38 -1.41
C ILE A 15 -24.93 -18.92 -0.99
N ASP A 16 -25.04 -18.03 -1.97
CA ASP A 16 -25.14 -16.59 -1.71
C ASP A 16 -26.54 -16.17 -1.26
N ASP A 17 -26.84 -16.45 0.00
CA ASP A 17 -28.03 -16.00 0.70
C ASP A 17 -27.67 -14.83 1.63
N LEU A 18 -28.49 -13.76 1.63
CA LEU A 18 -28.18 -12.52 2.37
C LEU A 18 -28.03 -12.77 3.87
N ASP A 19 -28.91 -13.58 4.46
CA ASP A 19 -28.88 -13.89 5.89
C ASP A 19 -27.69 -14.79 6.23
N SER A 20 -27.42 -15.79 5.41
CA SER A 20 -26.26 -16.68 5.54
C SER A 20 -24.95 -15.91 5.45
N ARG A 21 -24.83 -14.99 4.48
CA ARG A 21 -23.65 -14.11 4.34
C ARG A 21 -23.51 -13.21 5.56
N LYS A 22 -24.60 -12.60 6.02
CA LYS A 22 -24.61 -11.69 7.17
C LYS A 22 -24.24 -12.42 8.47
N LYS A 23 -24.67 -13.68 8.66
CA LYS A 23 -24.27 -14.55 9.77
C LYS A 23 -22.79 -14.95 9.68
N HIS A 24 -22.31 -15.29 8.49
CA HIS A 24 -20.90 -15.61 8.26
C HIS A 24 -19.98 -14.44 8.62
N LEU A 25 -20.28 -13.23 8.13
CA LEU A 25 -19.46 -12.03 8.36
C LEU A 25 -19.40 -11.60 9.83
N ARG A 26 -20.47 -11.82 10.61
CA ARG A 26 -20.49 -11.59 12.06
C ARG A 26 -20.00 -12.78 12.88
N GLY A 27 -19.59 -13.86 12.24
CA GLY A 27 -19.09 -15.04 12.93
C GLY A 27 -17.71 -14.79 13.53
N THR A 28 -17.47 -15.34 14.71
CA THR A 28 -16.18 -15.25 15.42
C THR A 28 -15.01 -15.78 14.60
N ILE A 29 -15.26 -16.81 13.77
CA ILE A 29 -14.26 -17.37 12.85
C ILE A 29 -13.84 -16.33 11.81
N HIS A 30 -14.81 -15.64 11.19
CA HIS A 30 -14.52 -14.60 10.20
C HIS A 30 -13.80 -13.42 10.84
N GLU A 31 -14.29 -12.95 11.98
CA GLU A 31 -13.67 -11.85 12.74
C GLU A 31 -12.22 -12.19 13.13
N ASN A 32 -11.97 -13.42 13.59
CA ASN A 32 -10.64 -13.87 13.93
C ASN A 32 -9.71 -13.96 12.71
N GLN A 33 -10.18 -14.55 11.61
CA GLN A 33 -9.38 -14.64 10.37
C GLN A 33 -9.08 -13.27 9.79
N ARG A 34 -10.05 -12.36 9.82
CA ARG A 34 -9.87 -10.96 9.43
C ARG A 34 -8.80 -10.29 10.30
N ARG A 35 -8.85 -10.48 11.62
CA ARG A 35 -7.83 -9.95 12.56
C ARG A 35 -6.43 -10.52 12.29
N ILE A 36 -6.31 -11.82 12.04
CA ILE A 36 -5.02 -12.46 11.71
C ILE A 36 -4.46 -11.92 10.39
N HIS A 37 -5.31 -11.77 9.38
CA HIS A 37 -4.92 -11.18 8.10
C HIS A 37 -4.35 -9.77 8.29
N TYR A 38 -5.07 -8.88 8.99
CA TYR A 38 -4.57 -7.53 9.23
C TYR A 38 -3.30 -7.51 10.08
N LYS A 39 -3.12 -8.44 11.02
CA LYS A 39 -1.86 -8.58 11.76
C LYS A 39 -0.68 -8.89 10.83
N SER A 40 -0.87 -9.78 9.86
CA SER A 40 0.19 -10.19 8.92
C SER A 40 0.61 -9.10 7.95
N CYS A 41 -0.29 -8.16 7.63
CA CYS A 41 -0.04 -7.09 6.66
C CYS A 41 0.25 -5.73 7.34
N ARG A 42 0.58 -5.73 8.64
CA ARG A 42 0.88 -4.49 9.37
C ARG A 42 2.25 -3.93 9.01
N ASP A 43 2.32 -2.61 9.03
CA ASP A 43 3.58 -1.90 8.96
C ASP A 43 4.41 -2.15 10.21
N LEU A 44 5.73 -2.31 10.03
CA LEU A 44 6.66 -2.61 11.12
C LEU A 44 6.62 -1.57 12.23
N ARG A 45 6.55 -0.27 11.88
CA ARG A 45 6.46 0.83 12.88
C ARG A 45 5.19 0.72 13.72
N THR A 46 4.06 0.40 13.10
CA THR A 46 2.79 0.20 13.81
C THR A 46 2.85 -1.02 14.72
N LEU A 47 3.44 -2.12 14.26
CA LEU A 47 3.65 -3.33 15.07
C LEU A 47 4.49 -3.03 16.31
N ILE A 48 5.65 -2.39 16.15
CA ILE A 48 6.55 -2.05 17.27
C ILE A 48 5.81 -1.17 18.29
N SER A 49 5.08 -0.15 17.83
CA SER A 49 4.30 0.73 18.72
C SER A 49 3.21 -0.01 19.48
N GLU A 50 2.47 -0.91 18.82
CA GLU A 50 1.43 -1.72 19.47
C GLU A 50 2.04 -2.71 20.48
N GLU A 51 3.10 -3.42 20.11
CA GLU A 51 3.75 -4.40 21.00
C GLU A 51 4.44 -3.72 22.20
N ARG A 52 5.01 -2.53 22.02
CA ARG A 52 5.57 -1.72 23.11
C ARG A 52 4.53 -1.27 24.14
N SER A 53 3.28 -1.08 23.70
CA SER A 53 2.18 -0.72 24.59
C SER A 53 1.67 -1.90 25.43
N LYS A 54 2.03 -3.14 25.08
CA LYS A 54 1.60 -4.37 25.76
C LYS A 54 2.61 -4.80 26.81
N GLU A 55 2.11 -5.47 27.85
CA GLU A 55 2.99 -6.18 28.78
C GLU A 55 3.57 -7.44 28.13
N GLU A 56 4.77 -7.83 28.58
CA GLU A 56 5.48 -8.99 28.08
C GLU A 56 4.83 -10.32 28.52
N CYS A 57 4.76 -11.27 27.59
CA CYS A 57 4.18 -12.58 27.84
C CYS A 57 5.15 -13.44 28.65
N ARG A 58 4.97 -13.47 29.98
CA ARG A 58 5.82 -14.27 30.88
C ARG A 58 5.98 -15.73 30.45
N LYS A 59 4.90 -16.38 29.99
CA LYS A 59 4.96 -17.79 29.56
C LYS A 59 5.81 -17.97 28.31
N PHE A 60 5.65 -17.07 27.33
CA PHE A 60 6.42 -17.13 26.10
C PHE A 60 7.90 -16.84 26.36
N LEU A 61 8.22 -15.81 27.15
CA LEU A 61 9.61 -15.47 27.45
C LEU A 61 10.33 -16.54 28.30
N MET A 62 9.61 -17.26 29.16
CA MET A 62 10.21 -18.30 30.00
C MET A 62 10.30 -19.67 29.31
N THR A 63 9.27 -20.06 28.54
CA THR A 63 9.12 -21.41 28.00
C THR A 63 9.36 -21.46 26.48
N GLY A 64 9.38 -20.31 25.80
CA GLY A 64 9.43 -20.22 24.34
C GLY A 64 8.12 -20.62 23.64
N ASN A 65 7.09 -21.01 24.40
CA ASN A 65 5.81 -21.47 23.87
C ASN A 65 4.63 -20.79 24.59
N CYS A 66 3.66 -20.32 23.82
CA CYS A 66 2.46 -19.67 24.32
C CYS A 66 1.22 -20.40 23.82
N ASN A 67 0.37 -20.87 24.75
CA ASN A 67 -0.88 -21.57 24.42
C ASN A 67 -1.86 -20.70 23.63
N PHE A 68 -1.72 -19.37 23.67
CA PHE A 68 -2.56 -18.43 22.93
C PHE A 68 -2.03 -18.11 21.52
N GLY A 69 -0.79 -18.53 21.19
CA GLY A 69 -0.15 -18.27 19.90
C GLY A 69 -0.26 -16.80 19.46
N GLU A 70 -0.65 -16.60 18.20
CA GLU A 70 -0.85 -15.27 17.57
C GLU A 70 -2.05 -14.47 18.13
N GLN A 71 -2.85 -15.09 18.99
CA GLN A 71 -3.98 -14.45 19.66
C GLN A 71 -3.62 -13.95 21.06
N CYS A 72 -2.38 -14.13 21.50
CA CYS A 72 -1.92 -13.63 22.79
C CYS A 72 -2.16 -12.11 22.91
N TYR A 73 -2.68 -11.69 24.06
CA TYR A 73 -2.88 -10.27 24.39
C TYR A 73 -1.56 -9.59 24.82
N PHE A 74 -0.60 -10.40 25.27
CA PHE A 74 0.71 -9.95 25.72
C PHE A 74 1.73 -9.99 24.58
N SER A 75 2.73 -9.11 24.65
CA SER A 75 3.83 -9.09 23.69
C SER A 75 4.69 -10.34 23.81
N HIS A 76 4.95 -10.98 22.68
CA HIS A 76 5.94 -12.07 22.59
C HIS A 76 7.37 -11.56 22.42
N TYR A 77 7.55 -10.25 22.29
CA TYR A 77 8.85 -9.61 22.27
C TYR A 77 9.20 -9.09 23.66
N SER A 78 10.44 -9.35 24.07
CA SER A 78 11.03 -8.68 25.22
C SER A 78 11.24 -7.19 24.94
N LYS A 79 11.35 -6.38 26.00
CA LYS A 79 11.63 -4.95 25.86
C LYS A 79 12.94 -4.67 25.13
N LEU A 80 13.94 -5.53 25.33
CA LEU A 80 15.24 -5.41 24.66
C LEU A 80 15.11 -5.71 23.16
N GLU A 81 14.40 -6.78 22.78
CA GLU A 81 14.16 -7.11 21.37
C GLU A 81 13.37 -6.00 20.66
N LEU A 82 12.34 -5.45 21.30
CA LEU A 82 11.58 -4.33 20.73
C LEU A 82 12.48 -3.10 20.50
N GLN A 83 13.36 -2.78 21.44
CA GLN A 83 14.29 -1.65 21.31
C GLN A 83 15.31 -1.88 20.19
N GLN A 84 15.79 -3.12 20.02
CA GLN A 84 16.69 -3.48 18.93
C GLN A 84 15.99 -3.35 17.56
N LEU A 85 14.75 -3.83 17.45
CA LEU A 85 13.94 -3.69 16.24
C LEU A 85 13.66 -2.22 15.90
N GLU A 86 13.37 -1.39 16.91
CA GLU A 86 13.17 0.05 16.74
C GLU A 86 14.45 0.73 16.23
N TYR A 87 15.61 0.41 16.82
CA TYR A 87 16.90 0.94 16.37
C TYR A 87 17.20 0.55 14.92
N GLN A 88 17.00 -0.72 14.54
CA GLN A 88 17.22 -1.18 13.17
C GLN A 88 16.29 -0.47 12.17
N ALA A 89 15.01 -0.31 12.52
CA ALA A 89 14.04 0.38 11.68
C ALA A 89 14.41 1.85 11.47
N ASP A 90 14.84 2.54 12.53
CA ASP A 90 15.26 3.94 12.46
C ASP A 90 16.60 4.12 11.73
N GLU A 91 17.55 3.20 11.88
CA GLU A 91 18.81 3.20 11.13
C GLU A 91 18.55 3.02 9.62
N GLU A 92 17.72 2.05 9.24
CA GLU A 92 17.32 1.88 7.85
C GLU A 92 16.63 3.12 7.26
N GLU A 93 15.75 3.77 8.04
CA GLU A 93 15.07 4.98 7.60
C GLU A 93 16.04 6.15 7.43
N ARG A 94 17.00 6.30 8.35
CA ARG A 94 18.09 7.28 8.22
C ARG A 94 18.89 7.03 6.96
N LEU A 95 19.33 5.80 6.71
CA LEU A 95 20.09 5.46 5.50
C LEU A 95 19.27 5.72 4.22
N LYS A 96 17.97 5.41 4.23
CA LYS A 96 17.06 5.72 3.11
C LYS A 96 16.92 7.23 2.90
N ASN A 97 16.80 8.01 3.98
CA ASN A 97 16.69 9.47 3.92
C ASN A 97 18.01 10.13 3.49
N GLU A 98 19.15 9.69 4.03
CA GLU A 98 20.47 10.13 3.60
C GLU A 98 20.69 9.85 2.12
N LYS A 99 20.34 8.65 1.65
CA LYS A 99 20.40 8.31 0.23
C LYS A 99 19.45 9.17 -0.62
N ARG A 100 18.29 9.55 -0.08
CA ARG A 100 17.33 10.43 -0.76
C ARG A 100 17.86 11.86 -0.86
N ILE A 101 18.50 12.37 0.20
CA ILE A 101 19.08 13.72 0.28
C ILE A 101 20.36 13.81 -0.56
N SER A 102 21.19 12.78 -0.52
CA SER A 102 22.47 12.67 -1.25
C SER A 102 22.29 12.41 -2.75
N MET A 103 21.07 12.08 -3.19
CA MET A 103 20.80 11.79 -4.60
C MET A 103 20.98 13.05 -5.45
N THR A 104 21.91 12.98 -6.39
CA THR A 104 22.22 14.08 -7.31
C THR A 104 21.09 14.30 -8.33
N VAL A 105 21.03 15.50 -8.89
CA VAL A 105 20.05 15.86 -9.93
C VAL A 105 20.22 14.95 -11.14
N GLU A 106 21.46 14.63 -11.50
CA GLU A 106 21.82 13.77 -12.62
C GLU A 106 21.33 12.33 -12.42
N GLU A 107 21.52 11.76 -11.22
CA GLU A 107 21.02 10.42 -10.87
C GLU A 107 19.50 10.35 -10.89
N TRP A 108 18.83 11.41 -10.44
CA TRP A 108 17.37 11.50 -10.49
C TRP A 108 16.87 11.57 -11.95
N LEU A 109 17.48 12.40 -12.78
CA LEU A 109 17.14 12.52 -14.20
C LEU A 109 17.31 11.19 -14.94
N GLU A 110 18.37 10.43 -14.63
CA GLU A 110 18.62 9.11 -15.21
C GLU A 110 17.57 8.07 -14.79
N LYS A 111 17.19 8.05 -13.51
CA LYS A 111 16.09 7.19 -13.02
C LYS A 111 14.77 7.54 -13.71
N ARG A 112 14.49 8.83 -13.90
CA ARG A 112 13.31 9.30 -14.61
C ARG A 112 13.32 8.89 -16.07
N ARG A 113 14.43 9.08 -16.79
CA ARG A 113 14.58 8.61 -18.19
C ARG A 113 14.31 7.12 -18.32
N LYS A 114 14.89 6.30 -17.44
CA LYS A 114 14.65 4.84 -17.41
C LYS A 114 13.20 4.46 -17.12
N LYS A 115 12.51 5.22 -16.25
CA LYS A 115 11.08 5.03 -15.99
C LYS A 115 10.23 5.41 -17.21
N MET A 116 10.55 6.53 -17.85
CA MET A 116 9.87 7.01 -19.05
C MET A 116 10.10 6.08 -20.24
N ALA A 117 11.29 5.52 -20.42
CA ALA A 117 11.57 4.54 -21.48
C ALA A 117 10.83 3.20 -21.31
N LYS A 118 10.35 2.90 -20.09
CA LYS A 118 9.51 1.72 -19.81
C LYS A 118 8.02 1.99 -19.98
N ILE A 119 7.61 3.24 -19.87
CA ILE A 119 6.27 3.68 -20.23
C ILE A 119 6.23 3.69 -21.75
N SER A 120 5.45 2.80 -22.37
CA SER A 120 5.38 2.74 -23.83
C SER A 120 4.94 4.10 -24.39
N GLU A 121 5.48 4.49 -25.54
CA GLU A 121 5.19 5.76 -26.27
C GLU A 121 3.69 6.10 -26.46
N LYS A 122 2.76 5.21 -26.10
CA LYS A 122 1.32 5.39 -26.21
C LYS A 122 0.62 6.04 -25.02
N GLU A 123 1.27 6.24 -23.88
CA GLU A 123 0.66 6.99 -22.77
C GLU A 123 0.87 8.48 -23.02
N LEU A 124 -0.08 9.09 -23.74
CA LEU A 124 -0.15 10.54 -23.94
C LEU A 124 -0.02 11.26 -22.58
N ILE A 125 0.77 12.33 -22.58
CA ILE A 125 0.90 13.27 -21.46
C ILE A 125 -0.42 14.04 -21.36
N GLY A 126 -1.42 13.46 -20.71
CA GLY A 126 -2.74 14.04 -20.48
C GLY A 126 -3.51 13.24 -19.44
N PRO A 127 -4.52 13.83 -18.77
CA PRO A 127 -5.42 13.05 -17.92
C PRO A 127 -6.00 11.89 -18.74
N ASP A 128 -6.07 10.71 -18.14
CA ASP A 128 -6.65 9.49 -18.72
C ASP A 128 -8.08 9.78 -19.21
N TYR A 129 -8.20 10.20 -20.47
CA TYR A 129 -9.52 10.39 -21.08
C TYR A 129 -10.00 8.99 -21.48
N PRO A 130 -11.19 8.57 -21.05
CA PRO A 130 -11.69 7.21 -21.28
C PRO A 130 -11.94 6.87 -22.76
N PHE A 131 -11.59 7.77 -23.69
CA PHE A 131 -11.82 7.64 -25.13
C PHE A 131 -10.61 8.20 -25.91
N PRO A 132 -10.19 7.55 -27.01
CA PRO A 132 -9.16 8.10 -27.89
C PRO A 132 -9.70 9.37 -28.56
N LEU A 133 -9.34 10.53 -28.01
CA LEU A 133 -9.68 11.85 -28.56
C LEU A 133 -9.19 11.99 -30.02
N GLU A 134 -8.14 11.24 -30.40
CA GLU A 134 -7.64 11.17 -31.78
C GLU A 134 -8.66 10.61 -32.79
N ALA A 135 -9.65 9.83 -32.35
CA ALA A 135 -10.67 9.25 -33.24
C ALA A 135 -11.72 10.29 -33.69
N ILE A 136 -11.74 11.48 -33.08
CA ILE A 136 -12.68 12.55 -33.38
C ILE A 136 -11.98 13.52 -34.32
N ASN A 137 -12.21 13.34 -35.63
CA ASN A 137 -11.58 14.08 -36.73
C ASN A 137 -11.73 15.62 -36.69
N SER A 138 -12.48 16.18 -35.74
CA SER A 138 -12.62 17.63 -35.56
C SER A 138 -12.92 18.04 -34.11
N LEU A 139 -11.97 17.80 -33.21
CA LEU A 139 -12.08 18.38 -31.86
C LEU A 139 -12.01 19.92 -31.92
N PRO A 140 -12.88 20.64 -31.19
CA PRO A 140 -12.76 22.09 -31.04
C PRO A 140 -11.43 22.43 -30.36
N PRO A 141 -10.85 23.63 -30.60
CA PRO A 141 -9.51 23.99 -30.11
C PRO A 141 -9.28 23.71 -28.62
N SER A 142 -10.29 23.91 -27.78
CA SER A 142 -10.24 23.69 -26.33
C SER A 142 -10.18 22.22 -25.89
N LEU A 143 -10.52 21.27 -26.77
CA LEU A 143 -10.52 19.83 -26.48
C LEU A 143 -9.41 19.07 -27.20
N ARG A 144 -8.55 19.77 -27.95
CA ARG A 144 -7.37 19.15 -28.58
C ARG A 144 -6.30 18.92 -27.51
N PRO A 145 -5.64 17.75 -27.48
CA PRO A 145 -4.51 17.53 -26.59
C PRO A 145 -3.41 18.55 -26.91
N ILE A 146 -2.85 19.16 -25.87
CA ILE A 146 -1.76 20.13 -26.02
C ILE A 146 -0.49 19.40 -26.47
N THR A 147 0.18 19.91 -27.51
CA THR A 147 1.43 19.32 -27.99
C THR A 147 2.64 19.95 -27.31
N VAL A 148 3.76 19.21 -27.25
CA VAL A 148 5.01 19.71 -26.66
C VAL A 148 5.51 20.97 -27.38
N GLU A 149 5.33 21.04 -28.70
CA GLU A 149 5.68 22.22 -29.51
C GLU A 149 4.84 23.45 -29.15
N GLN A 150 3.55 23.27 -28.85
CA GLN A 150 2.68 24.36 -28.42
C GLN A 150 3.14 24.91 -27.07
N ILE A 151 3.53 24.05 -26.13
CA ILE A 151 4.03 24.45 -24.80
C ILE A 151 5.31 25.28 -24.93
N ILE A 152 6.25 24.84 -25.76
CA ILE A 152 7.54 25.53 -25.95
C ILE A 152 7.34 26.89 -26.63
N ASN A 153 6.39 26.98 -27.55
CA ASN A 153 6.14 28.20 -28.33
C ASN A 153 5.12 29.14 -27.68
N THR A 154 4.49 28.78 -26.56
CA THR A 154 3.59 29.69 -25.83
C THR A 154 4.38 30.79 -25.14
N THR A 155 4.20 32.02 -25.61
CA THR A 155 4.64 33.22 -24.89
C THR A 155 3.57 33.59 -23.88
N PHE A 156 3.87 33.45 -22.59
CA PHE A 156 3.00 33.96 -21.53
C PHE A 156 3.20 35.47 -21.43
N SER A 157 2.15 36.26 -21.65
CA SER A 157 2.18 37.68 -21.29
C SER A 157 2.40 37.79 -19.79
N GLU A 158 3.27 38.69 -19.35
CA GLU A 158 3.46 38.99 -17.94
C GLU A 158 2.09 39.29 -17.31
N TRP A 159 1.75 38.55 -16.25
CA TRP A 159 0.57 38.86 -15.48
C TRP A 159 0.84 40.18 -14.76
N GLY A 160 0.07 41.22 -15.14
CA GLY A 160 0.06 42.52 -14.45
C GLY A 160 -0.52 42.42 -13.05
#